data_AF-A0A382BZB9-F1
#
_entry.id   AF-A0A382BZB9-F1
#
_cell.length_a   1.000
_cell.length_b   1.000
_cell.length_c   1.000
_cell.angle_alpha   90.00
_cell.angle_beta   90.00
_cell.angle_gamma   90.00
#
_symmetry.space_group_name_H-M   'P 1'
#
loop_
_entity.id
_entity.type
_entity.pdbx_description
1 polymer ?
#
loop_
_entity_poly.entity_id
_entity_poly.type
_entity_poly.pdbx_seq_one_letter_code
_entity_poly.pdbx_strand_id
1 'polypeptide(L)'
;MGFDANIIVPALGIFGLLIVVIIYQWIKKQPGGSGQVEKIGEQIHLGAITFMKTEYKMLSGFALVLLILMYIFLGFESALCFVVGAAA
;
A
#
# COMPACT_ATOMS: atom_id res chain seq x y z
N MET A 1 -21.66 24.08 -18.19
CA MET A 1 -21.55 23.12 -17.07
C MET A 1 -20.09 22.73 -16.93
N GLY A 2 -19.32 23.54 -16.19
CA GLY A 2 -17.93 23.24 -15.88
C GLY A 2 -17.89 22.27 -14.71
N PHE A 3 -17.75 20.98 -15.02
CA PHE A 3 -17.19 20.05 -14.04
C PHE A 3 -15.67 20.22 -14.14
N ASP A 4 -15.11 21.03 -13.26
CA ASP A 4 -13.67 21.24 -13.18
C ASP A 4 -12.99 19.88 -12.95
N ALA A 5 -12.14 19.46 -13.89
CA ALA A 5 -11.43 18.19 -13.87
C ALA A 5 -10.68 17.92 -12.55
N ASN A 6 -10.41 18.98 -11.78
CA ASN A 6 -9.73 18.98 -10.49
C ASN A 6 -10.44 18.20 -9.38
N ILE A 7 -11.77 18.05 -9.41
CA ILE A 7 -12.53 17.28 -8.39
C ILE A 7 -12.80 15.84 -8.82
N ILE A 8 -12.81 15.60 -10.14
CA ILE A 8 -13.09 14.28 -10.71
C ILE A 8 -12.00 13.27 -10.30
N VAL A 9 -10.73 13.68 -10.35
CA VAL A 9 -9.59 12.79 -10.06
C VAL A 9 -9.59 12.31 -8.59
N PRO A 10 -9.66 13.18 -7.56
CA PRO A 10 -9.78 12.72 -6.18
C PRO A 10 -11.04 11.90 -5.92
N ALA A 11 -12.18 12.28 -6.52
CA ALA A 11 -13.44 11.56 -6.35
C ALA A 11 -13.35 10.12 -6.90
N LEU A 12 -12.71 9.92 -8.05
CA LEU A 12 -12.47 8.59 -8.62
C LEU A 12 -11.52 7.76 -7.75
N GLY A 13 -10.49 8.37 -7.14
CA GLY A 13 -9.61 7.68 -6.19
C GLY A 13 -10.37 7.15 -4.98
N ILE A 14 -11.22 7.99 -4.37
CA ILE A 14 -12.08 7.58 -3.25
C ILE A 14 -13.07 6.48 -3.67
N PHE A 15 -13.68 6.62 -4.85
CA PHE A 15 -14.58 5.60 -5.38
C PHE A 15 -13.89 4.26 -5.62
N GLY A 16 -12.65 4.27 -6.13
CA GLY A 16 -11.82 3.07 -6.26
C GLY A 16 -11.56 2.39 -4.91
N LEU A 17 -11.19 3.17 -3.88
CA LEU A 17 -11.00 2.65 -2.53
C LEU A 17 -12.29 2.03 -1.95
N LEU A 18 -13.45 2.65 -2.19
CA LEU A 18 -14.74 2.09 -1.79
C LEU A 18 -15.00 0.73 -2.46
N ILE A 19 -14.74 0.60 -3.76
CA ILE A 19 -14.88 -0.67 -4.48
C ILE A 19 -13.95 -1.73 -3.89
N VAL A 20 -12.69 -1.38 -3.62
CA VAL A 20 -11.71 -2.31 -3.02
C VAL A 20 -12.21 -2.82 -1.66
N VAL A 21 -12.76 -1.95 -0.81
CA VAL A 21 -13.32 -2.34 0.49
C VAL A 21 -14.51 -3.29 0.33
N ILE A 22 -15.41 -3.05 -0.63
CA ILE A 22 -16.55 -3.93 -0.91
C ILE A 22 -16.07 -5.31 -1.35
N ILE A 23 -15.13 -5.37 -2.29
CA ILE A 23 -14.56 -6.64 -2.79
C ILE A 23 -13.86 -7.39 -1.66
N TYR A 24 -13.05 -6.70 -0.85
CA TYR A 24 -12.37 -7.29 0.29
C TYR A 24 -13.36 -7.92 1.29
N GLN A 25 -14.44 -7.20 1.64
CA GLN A 25 -15.47 -7.72 2.52
C GLN A 25 -16.19 -8.92 1.92
N TRP A 26 -16.42 -8.95 0.62
CA TRP A 26 -17.03 -10.08 -0.08
C TRP A 26 -16.12 -11.32 -0.04
N ILE A 27 -14.83 -11.18 -0.35
CA ILE A 27 -13.84 -12.26 -0.28
C ILE A 27 -13.74 -12.81 1.15
N LYS A 28 -13.70 -11.93 2.16
CA LYS A 28 -13.59 -12.31 3.57
C LYS A 28 -14.79 -13.15 4.07
N LYS A 29 -15.96 -13.01 3.45
CA LYS A 29 -17.16 -13.80 3.79
C LYS A 29 -17.14 -15.21 3.18
N GLN A 30 -16.26 -15.47 2.23
CA GLN A 30 -16.12 -16.80 1.63
C GLN A 30 -15.49 -17.78 2.64
N PRO A 31 -15.96 -19.03 2.74
CA PRO A 31 -15.35 -20.03 3.63
C PRO A 31 -13.87 -20.26 3.28
N GLY A 32 -13.01 -20.27 4.30
CA GLY A 32 -11.53 -20.36 4.20
C GLY A 32 -10.97 -21.73 3.75
N GLY A 33 -11.78 -22.56 3.10
CA GLY A 33 -11.49 -23.97 2.83
C GLY A 33 -11.82 -24.88 4.02
N SER A 34 -11.38 -26.14 3.95
CA SER A 34 -11.58 -27.11 5.02
C SER A 34 -10.32 -27.92 5.30
N GLY A 35 -9.96 -28.08 6.57
CA GLY A 35 -8.94 -29.05 7.00
C GLY A 35 -7.53 -28.67 6.57
N GLN A 36 -6.90 -29.49 5.73
CA GLN A 36 -5.48 -29.32 5.36
C GLN A 36 -5.22 -28.08 4.50
N VAL A 37 -6.18 -27.69 3.65
CA VAL A 37 -6.04 -26.55 2.73
C VAL A 37 -5.95 -25.23 3.49
N GLU A 38 -6.77 -25.07 4.53
CA GLU A 38 -6.77 -23.88 5.40
C GLU A 38 -5.42 -23.73 6.12
N LYS A 39 -4.89 -24.83 6.69
CA LYS A 39 -3.57 -24.84 7.35
C LYS A 39 -2.44 -24.46 6.41
N ILE A 40 -2.46 -24.95 5.18
CA ILE A 40 -1.46 -24.58 4.16
C ILE A 40 -1.58 -23.07 3.85
N GLY A 41 -2.80 -22.57 3.69
CA GLY A 41 -3.07 -21.15 3.46
C GLY A 41 -2.53 -20.25 4.58
N GLU A 42 -2.73 -20.65 5.84
CA GLU A 42 -2.18 -19.93 7.01
C GLU A 42 -0.66 -19.89 7.00
N GLN A 43 0.01 -21.01 6.69
CA GLN A 43 1.47 -21.06 6.61
C GLN A 43 2.01 -20.19 5.48
N ILE A 44 1.34 -20.17 4.32
CA ILE A 44 1.68 -19.27 3.21
C ILE A 44 1.52 -17.81 3.64
N HIS A 45 0.41 -17.48 4.28
CA HIS A 45 0.15 -16.12 4.77
C HIS A 45 1.21 -15.65 5.77
N LEU A 46 1.58 -16.50 6.74
CA LEU A 46 2.61 -16.22 7.73
C LEU A 46 3.99 -16.05 7.08
N GLY A 47 4.33 -16.90 6.12
CA GLY A 47 5.56 -16.80 5.34
C GLY A 47 5.63 -15.49 4.56
N ALA A 48 4.54 -15.12 3.88
CA ALA A 48 4.45 -13.87 3.12
C ALA A 48 4.63 -12.64 4.00
N ILE A 49 3.97 -12.57 5.17
CA ILE A 49 4.14 -11.43 6.09
C ILE A 49 5.58 -11.35 6.63
N THR A 50 6.22 -12.50 6.91
CA THR A 50 7.60 -12.54 7.39
C THR A 50 8.58 -12.05 6.33
N PHE A 51 8.39 -12.47 5.08
CA PHE A 51 9.15 -11.99 3.93
C PHE A 51 8.98 -10.48 3.73
N MET A 52 7.73 -10.00 3.66
CA MET A 52 7.41 -8.57 3.46
C MET A 52 8.05 -7.71 4.56
N LYS A 53 7.99 -8.12 5.83
CA LYS A 53 8.65 -7.37 6.92
C LYS A 53 10.15 -7.26 6.72
N THR A 54 10.79 -8.33 6.26
CA THR A 54 12.23 -8.36 6.02
C THR A 54 12.61 -7.47 4.84
N GLU A 55 11.83 -7.51 3.76
CA GLU A 55 12.00 -6.66 2.59
C GLU A 55 11.81 -5.18 2.95
N TYR A 56 10.74 -4.82 3.66
CA TYR A 56 10.47 -3.44 4.10
C TYR A 56 11.55 -2.91 5.04
N LYS A 57 12.19 -3.77 5.84
CA LYS A 57 13.33 -3.38 6.68
C LYS A 57 14.54 -2.97 5.83
N MET A 58 14.83 -3.71 4.76
CA MET A 58 15.93 -3.35 3.85
C MET A 58 15.57 -2.11 3.00
N LEU A 59 14.34 -2.08 2.47
CA LEU A 59 13.84 -0.98 1.65
C LEU A 59 13.79 0.34 2.42
N SER A 60 13.39 0.33 3.70
CA SER A 60 13.36 1.54 4.53
C SER A 60 14.75 2.13 4.78
N GLY A 61 15.78 1.29 4.92
CA GLY A 61 17.16 1.76 4.99
C GLY A 61 17.60 2.47 3.72
N PHE A 62 17.26 1.91 2.54
CA PHE A 62 17.53 2.55 1.25
C PHE A 62 16.73 3.86 1.08
N ALA A 63 15.44 3.84 1.41
CA ALA A 63 14.58 5.02 1.34
C ALA A 63 15.06 6.15 2.25
N LEU A 64 15.60 5.84 3.43
CA LEU A 64 16.17 6.84 4.34
C LEU A 64 17.38 7.55 3.73
N VAL A 65 18.26 6.80 3.05
CA VAL A 65 19.42 7.38 2.36
C VAL A 65 18.95 8.34 1.26
N LEU A 66 17.98 7.91 0.44
CA LEU A 66 17.39 8.77 -0.60
C LEU A 66 16.73 10.01 -0.01
N LEU A 67 16.01 9.88 1.10
CA LEU A 67 15.35 10.99 1.78
C LEU A 67 16.36 12.08 2.18
N ILE A 68 17.49 11.68 2.79
CA ILE A 68 18.54 12.62 3.18
C ILE A 68 19.14 13.30 1.95
N LEU A 69 19.43 12.55 0.89
CA LEU A 69 19.97 13.11 -0.35
C LEU A 69 18.98 14.09 -1.00
N MET A 70 17.70 13.71 -1.10
CA MET A 70 16.67 14.59 -1.66
C MET A 70 16.50 15.86 -0.84
N TYR A 71 16.55 15.77 0.50
CA TYR A 71 16.46 16.94 1.36
C TYR A 71 17.61 17.93 1.13
N ILE A 72 18.85 17.44 1.01
CA ILE A 72 20.04 18.28 0.81
C ILE A 72 20.08 18.88 -0.60
N PHE A 73 19.80 18.09 -1.65
CA PHE A 73 19.99 18.51 -3.03
C PHE A 73 18.75 19.13 -3.68
N LEU A 74 17.54 18.78 -3.22
CA LEU A 74 16.26 19.11 -3.86
C LEU A 74 15.28 19.85 -2.93
N GLY A 75 15.60 19.96 -1.65
CA GLY A 75 14.83 20.71 -0.66
C GLY A 75 13.69 19.93 0.01
N PHE A 76 12.99 20.62 0.92
CA PHE A 76 11.98 20.03 1.80
C PHE A 76 10.74 19.52 1.05
N GLU A 77 10.22 20.28 0.08
CA GLU A 77 9.02 19.90 -0.67
C GLU A 77 9.17 18.55 -1.39
N SER A 78 10.32 18.36 -2.05
CA SER A 78 10.64 17.12 -2.75
C SER A 78 10.78 15.94 -1.80
N ALA A 79 11.45 16.16 -0.66
CA ALA A 79 11.60 15.16 0.39
C ALA A 79 10.24 14.75 1.00
N LEU A 80 9.35 15.71 1.23
CA LEU A 80 8.00 15.46 1.75
C LEU A 80 7.17 14.63 0.76
N CYS A 81 7.15 15.00 -0.52
CA CYS A 81 6.48 14.23 -1.57
C CYS A 81 7.01 12.80 -1.66
N PHE A 82 8.33 12.60 -1.51
CA PHE A 82 8.92 11.26 -1.49
C PHE A 82 8.44 10.44 -0.29
N VAL A 83 8.41 11.00 0.92
CA VAL A 83 7.92 10.29 2.12
C VAL A 83 6.44 9.92 1.98
N VAL A 84 5.61 10.85 1.48
CA VAL A 84 4.18 10.59 1.25
C VAL A 84 4.00 9.45 0.24
N GLY A 85 4.76 9.46 -0.86
CA GLY A 85 4.72 8.40 -1.87
C GLY A 85 5.29 7.06 -1.40
N ALA A 86 6.33 7.07 -0.57
CA ALA A 86 6.94 5.85 -0.02
C ALA A 86 6.09 5.19 1.07
N ALA A 87 5.19 5.95 1.72
CA ALA A 87 4.30 5.47 2.77
C ALA A 87 2.90 5.08 2.27
N ALA A 88 2.53 5.46 1.03
CA ALA A 88 1.24 5.17 0.40
C ALA A 88 1.26 3.82 -0.32
#